data_AF-A0A7W9IAC0-F1
#
_entry.id   AF-A0A7W9IAC0-F1
#
_cell.length_a   1.000
_cell.length_b   1.000
_cell.length_c   1.000
_cell.angle_alpha   90.00
_cell.angle_beta   90.00
_cell.angle_gamma   90.00
#
_symmetry.space_group_name_H-M   'P 1'
#
loop_
_entity.id
_entity.type
_entity.pdbx_description
1 polymer ?
#
loop_
_entity_poly.entity_id
_entity_poly.type
_entity_poly.pdbx_seq_one_letter_code
_entity_poly.pdbx_strand_id
1 'polypeptide(L)'
;MDWTVAGLIPLVHAEGTDVSRSAAERAGAEACWVPTSLLPRFGATWSAEDDTHIGVSHTIDGETVRTRYELTADGRIRSFAFDRWGDPDNTGSWGRHPFGGEITAWTTFDGLTLPSVGRVGWFFGTDRWAEGEFFRYRITGLHPITTPLAEVRHGVTRCPGPPRSCPET
;
A
#
# COMPACT_ATOMS: atom_id res chain seq x y z
N MET A 1 -13.31 12.06 4.51
CA MET A 1 -12.24 12.63 3.65
C MET A 1 -12.75 13.97 3.16
N ASP A 2 -12.05 15.06 3.45
CA ASP A 2 -12.45 16.41 3.05
C ASP A 2 -11.54 16.89 1.92
N TRP A 3 -12.11 17.01 0.72
CA TRP A 3 -11.43 17.65 -0.40
C TRP A 3 -11.91 19.09 -0.51
N THR A 4 -10.99 20.06 -0.53
CA THR A 4 -11.33 21.48 -0.63
C THR A 4 -10.75 22.09 -1.89
N VAL A 5 -11.50 23.00 -2.52
CA VAL A 5 -10.94 23.94 -3.51
C VAL A 5 -10.37 25.13 -2.75
N ALA A 6 -9.09 25.41 -2.98
CA ALA A 6 -8.35 26.51 -2.36
C ALA A 6 -8.39 26.56 -0.82
N GLY A 7 -8.64 25.43 -0.14
CA GLY A 7 -8.72 25.37 1.33
C GLY A 7 -9.97 25.99 1.94
N LEU A 8 -10.95 26.41 1.12
CA LEU A 8 -12.05 27.28 1.57
C LEU A 8 -13.46 26.72 1.26
N ILE A 9 -13.59 25.88 0.23
CA ILE A 9 -14.88 25.30 -0.16
C ILE A 9 -14.75 23.78 -0.19
N PRO A 10 -15.40 23.03 0.73
CA PRO A 10 -15.43 21.57 0.65
C PRO A 10 -16.15 21.15 -0.63
N LEU A 11 -15.42 20.47 -1.50
CA LEU A 11 -15.86 19.99 -2.81
C LEU A 11 -16.49 18.60 -2.69
N VAL A 12 -15.98 17.76 -1.78
CA VAL A 12 -16.52 16.43 -1.47
C VAL A 12 -16.30 16.16 0.02
N HIS A 13 -17.38 15.80 0.72
CA HIS A 13 -17.35 15.25 2.07
C HIS A 13 -17.89 13.82 1.98
N ALA A 14 -17.02 12.85 2.21
CA ALA A 14 -17.38 11.44 2.22
C ALA A 14 -16.91 10.82 3.54
N GLU A 15 -17.85 10.32 4.33
CA GLU A 15 -17.64 9.65 5.60
C GLU A 15 -18.46 8.36 5.67
N GLY A 16 -18.03 7.41 6.49
CA GLY A 16 -18.73 6.14 6.69
C GLY A 16 -17.87 4.92 6.39
N THR A 17 -18.39 3.75 6.76
CA THR A 17 -17.71 2.45 6.65
C THR A 17 -17.28 2.12 5.22
N ASP A 18 -18.10 2.49 4.23
CA ASP A 18 -17.80 2.25 2.82
C ASP A 18 -16.59 3.06 2.32
N VAL A 19 -16.48 4.31 2.79
CA VAL A 19 -15.36 5.19 2.44
C VAL A 19 -14.07 4.68 3.09
N SER A 20 -14.12 4.30 4.37
CA SER A 20 -12.96 3.73 5.08
C SER A 20 -12.47 2.45 4.41
N ARG A 21 -13.39 1.56 4.05
CA ARG A 21 -13.07 0.32 3.32
C ARG A 21 -12.41 0.59 1.98
N SER A 22 -13.01 1.47 1.16
CA SER A 22 -12.45 1.86 -0.14
C SER A 22 -11.06 2.48 -0.01
N ALA A 23 -10.82 3.26 1.06
CA ALA A 23 -9.55 3.88 1.33
C ALA A 23 -8.48 2.87 1.76
N ALA A 24 -8.81 1.93 2.64
CA ALA A 24 -7.90 0.85 3.06
C ALA A 24 -7.47 -0.01 1.88
N GLU A 25 -8.41 -0.37 1.01
CA GLU A 25 -8.12 -1.17 -0.18
C GLU A 25 -7.25 -0.45 -1.19
N ARG A 26 -7.52 0.85 -1.41
CA ARG A 26 -6.66 1.68 -2.24
C ARG A 26 -5.25 1.75 -1.67
N ALA A 27 -5.09 2.00 -0.37
CA ALA A 27 -3.78 2.05 0.27
C ALA A 27 -3.00 0.73 0.09
N GLY A 28 -3.69 -0.41 0.17
CA GLY A 28 -3.05 -1.71 -0.01
C GLY A 28 -2.65 -1.99 -1.45
N ALA A 29 -3.48 -1.61 -2.42
CA ALA A 29 -3.14 -1.79 -3.82
C ALA A 29 -2.04 -0.83 -4.32
N GLU A 30 -1.98 0.38 -3.75
CA GLU A 30 -0.95 1.38 -4.04
C GLU A 30 0.40 1.08 -3.36
N ALA A 31 0.52 -0.03 -2.62
CA ALA A 31 1.74 -0.47 -1.95
C ALA A 31 2.91 -0.75 -2.91
N CYS A 32 2.67 -0.87 -4.22
CA CYS A 32 3.75 -0.95 -5.23
C CYS A 32 4.70 0.26 -5.21
N TRP A 33 4.28 1.41 -4.67
CA TRP A 33 5.16 2.58 -4.46
C TRP A 33 5.92 2.57 -3.13
N VAL A 34 5.60 1.65 -2.23
CA VAL A 34 6.29 1.45 -0.95
C VAL A 34 6.64 -0.04 -0.83
N PRO A 35 7.51 -0.59 -1.69
CA PRO A 35 7.71 -2.04 -1.81
C PRO A 35 8.18 -2.71 -0.51
N THR A 36 8.79 -1.95 0.41
CA THR A 36 9.19 -2.43 1.73
C THR A 36 8.01 -2.81 2.62
N SER A 37 6.80 -2.27 2.40
CA SER A 37 5.58 -2.66 3.13
C SER A 37 5.08 -4.05 2.73
N LEU A 38 5.43 -4.52 1.53
CA LEU A 38 5.01 -5.82 1.00
C LEU A 38 5.96 -6.97 1.35
N LEU A 39 6.87 -6.77 2.32
CA LEU A 39 7.73 -7.86 2.78
C LEU A 39 6.95 -8.84 3.66
N PRO A 40 7.21 -10.16 3.59
CA PRO A 40 6.46 -11.15 4.39
C PRO A 40 6.46 -10.91 5.90
N ARG A 41 7.54 -10.32 6.44
CA ARG A 41 7.63 -9.93 7.86
C ARG A 41 6.59 -8.89 8.29
N PHE A 42 5.98 -8.18 7.35
CA PHE A 42 4.90 -7.22 7.58
C PHE A 42 3.52 -7.80 7.22
N GLY A 43 3.41 -9.12 7.05
CA GLY A 43 2.14 -9.82 6.83
C GLY A 43 1.76 -10.03 5.37
N ALA A 44 2.60 -9.61 4.41
CA ALA A 44 2.36 -9.86 3.00
C ALA A 44 2.58 -11.33 2.63
N THR A 45 1.58 -11.93 1.98
CA THR A 45 1.66 -13.29 1.42
C THR A 45 1.69 -13.19 -0.10
N TRP A 46 2.69 -13.83 -0.71
CA TRP A 46 2.90 -13.81 -2.15
C TRP A 46 2.55 -15.14 -2.78
N SER A 47 2.04 -15.10 -4.00
CA SER A 47 1.79 -16.28 -4.83
C SER A 47 2.24 -16.01 -6.27
N ALA A 48 2.91 -16.97 -6.90
CA ALA A 48 3.07 -16.97 -8.34
C ALA A 48 1.79 -17.52 -8.98
N GLU A 49 1.19 -16.78 -9.90
CA GLU A 49 0.00 -17.21 -10.63
C GLU A 49 0.39 -17.84 -11.98
N ASP A 50 1.35 -17.22 -12.66
CA ASP A 50 2.03 -17.73 -13.86
C ASP A 50 3.40 -17.04 -14.03
N ASP A 51 4.07 -17.28 -15.16
CA ASP A 51 5.42 -16.75 -15.45
C ASP A 51 5.51 -15.22 -15.46
N THR A 52 4.38 -14.54 -15.67
CA THR A 52 4.29 -13.07 -15.79
C THR A 52 3.39 -12.45 -14.75
N HIS A 53 2.79 -13.23 -13.86
CA HIS A 53 1.83 -12.72 -12.89
C HIS A 53 2.07 -13.21 -11.48
N ILE A 54 2.03 -12.26 -10.55
CA ILE A 54 2.17 -12.52 -9.12
C ILE A 54 1.00 -11.90 -8.37
N GLY A 55 0.52 -12.59 -7.34
CA GLY A 55 -0.45 -12.09 -6.39
C GLY A 55 0.23 -11.70 -5.09
N VAL A 56 -0.24 -10.61 -4.48
CA VAL A 56 0.08 -10.26 -3.09
C VAL A 56 -1.20 -10.05 -2.30
N SER A 57 -1.25 -10.63 -1.11
CA SER A 57 -2.33 -10.43 -0.14
C SER A 57 -1.78 -9.86 1.15
N HIS A 58 -2.40 -8.82 1.69
CA HIS A 58 -2.08 -8.25 3.00
C HIS A 58 -3.30 -7.52 3.57
N THR A 59 -3.25 -7.17 4.86
CA THR A 59 -4.39 -6.56 5.57
C THR A 59 -4.05 -5.14 5.99
N ILE A 60 -4.96 -4.21 5.73
CA ILE A 60 -4.90 -2.81 6.19
C ILE A 60 -6.24 -2.50 6.85
N ASP A 61 -6.20 -2.05 8.12
CA ASP A 61 -7.40 -1.70 8.89
C ASP A 61 -8.49 -2.79 8.89
N GLY A 62 -8.07 -4.06 8.99
CA GLY A 62 -8.97 -5.22 8.96
C GLY A 62 -9.44 -5.64 7.56
N GLU A 63 -9.24 -4.82 6.53
CA GLU A 63 -9.57 -5.15 5.14
C GLU A 63 -8.42 -5.90 4.47
N THR A 64 -8.71 -7.09 3.94
CA THR A 64 -7.74 -7.87 3.19
C THR A 64 -7.74 -7.45 1.73
N VAL A 65 -6.59 -6.97 1.26
CA VAL A 65 -6.39 -6.53 -0.11
C VAL A 65 -5.60 -7.58 -0.85
N ARG A 66 -6.15 -8.08 -1.95
CA ARG A 66 -5.44 -8.95 -2.90
C ARG A 66 -5.17 -8.17 -4.18
N THR A 67 -3.91 -7.93 -4.47
CA THR A 67 -3.46 -7.24 -5.68
C THR A 67 -2.75 -8.23 -6.58
N ARG A 68 -3.15 -8.27 -7.85
CA ARG A 68 -2.46 -8.99 -8.91
C ARG A 68 -1.55 -8.03 -9.65
N TYR A 69 -0.30 -8.40 -9.85
CA TYR A 69 0.66 -7.67 -10.66
C TYR A 69 0.97 -8.44 -11.93
N GLU A 70 1.01 -7.74 -13.06
CA GLU A 70 1.64 -8.22 -14.30
C GLU A 70 3.08 -7.71 -14.33
N LEU A 71 4.01 -8.59 -14.68
CA LEU A 71 5.43 -8.31 -14.75
C LEU A 71 5.88 -8.19 -16.21
N THR A 72 6.84 -7.30 -16.46
CA THR A 72 7.65 -7.30 -17.67
C THR A 72 8.62 -8.49 -17.67
N ALA A 73 9.22 -8.79 -18.82
CA ALA A 73 10.23 -9.86 -18.94
C ALA A 73 11.47 -9.66 -18.04
N ASP A 74 11.78 -8.42 -17.65
CA ASP A 74 12.85 -8.07 -16.71
C ASP A 74 12.36 -7.94 -15.26
N GLY A 75 11.15 -8.39 -14.95
CA GLY A 75 10.61 -8.52 -13.60
C GLY A 75 10.08 -7.21 -12.99
N ARG A 76 9.83 -6.16 -13.79
CA ARG A 76 9.23 -4.92 -13.31
C ARG A 76 7.70 -5.00 -13.37
N ILE A 77 7.01 -4.35 -12.43
CA ILE A 77 5.54 -4.29 -12.45
C ILE A 77 5.09 -3.44 -13.63
N ARG A 78 4.39 -4.03 -14.60
CA ARG A 78 3.78 -3.39 -15.78
C ARG A 78 2.37 -2.88 -15.50
N SER A 79 1.60 -3.67 -14.76
CA SER A 79 0.25 -3.32 -14.37
C SER A 79 -0.09 -3.93 -13.03
N PHE A 80 -1.13 -3.39 -12.39
CA PHE A 80 -1.71 -3.98 -11.19
C PHE A 80 -3.23 -3.94 -11.28
N ALA A 81 -3.88 -4.94 -10.68
CA ALA A 81 -5.34 -5.07 -10.68
C ALA A 81 -5.84 -5.63 -9.35
N PHE A 82 -7.00 -5.16 -8.91
CA PHE A 82 -7.75 -5.65 -7.76
C PHE A 82 -9.21 -5.20 -7.85
N ASP A 83 -10.10 -5.84 -7.09
CA ASP A 83 -11.48 -5.40 -6.98
C ASP A 83 -11.63 -4.41 -5.83
N ARG A 84 -11.85 -3.14 -6.16
CA ARG A 84 -12.01 -2.05 -5.20
C ARG A 84 -13.48 -1.88 -4.80
N TRP A 85 -13.73 -1.73 -3.52
CA TRP A 85 -15.03 -1.29 -2.99
C TRP A 85 -15.29 0.16 -3.37
N GLY A 86 -16.42 0.44 -4.02
CA GLY A 86 -16.74 1.78 -4.50
C GLY A 86 -18.10 1.86 -5.19
N ASP A 87 -18.42 3.04 -5.66
CA ASP A 87 -19.56 3.35 -6.52
C ASP A 87 -19.08 4.30 -7.65
N PRO A 88 -18.32 3.78 -8.63
CA PRO A 88 -17.68 4.62 -9.65
C PRO A 88 -18.69 5.37 -10.53
N ASP A 89 -19.92 4.87 -10.62
CA ASP A 89 -21.00 5.45 -11.41
C ASP A 89 -21.89 6.40 -10.57
N ASN A 90 -21.56 6.65 -9.29
CA ASN A 90 -22.29 7.51 -8.36
C ASN A 90 -23.80 7.22 -8.28
N THR A 91 -24.15 5.93 -8.25
CA THR A 91 -25.52 5.43 -8.22
C THR A 91 -26.15 5.42 -6.82
N GLY A 92 -25.34 5.62 -5.78
CA GLY A 92 -25.67 5.39 -4.38
C GLY A 92 -25.53 3.93 -3.94
N SER A 93 -25.14 3.02 -4.85
CA SER A 93 -25.00 1.59 -4.57
C SER A 93 -23.52 1.19 -4.61
N TRP A 94 -22.97 0.82 -3.45
CA TRP A 94 -21.57 0.41 -3.33
C TRP A 94 -21.39 -1.07 -3.64
N GLY A 95 -20.29 -1.39 -4.32
CA GLY A 95 -19.95 -2.75 -4.71
C GLY A 95 -18.46 -2.94 -5.00
N ARG A 96 -18.10 -4.15 -5.37
CA ARG A 96 -16.76 -4.49 -5.86
C ARG A 96 -16.68 -4.16 -7.34
N HIS A 97 -15.69 -3.35 -7.72
CA HIS A 97 -15.45 -2.97 -9.11
C HIS A 97 -13.99 -3.21 -9.49
N PRO A 98 -13.71 -3.67 -10.72
CA PRO A 98 -12.35 -3.78 -11.21
C PRO A 98 -11.64 -2.43 -11.09
N PHE A 99 -10.46 -2.43 -10.53
CA PHE A 99 -9.61 -1.25 -10.38
C PHE A 99 -8.16 -1.65 -10.59
N GLY A 100 -7.37 -0.74 -11.12
CA GLY A 100 -5.99 -1.06 -11.45
C GLY A 100 -5.25 0.09 -12.10
N GLY A 101 -4.07 -0.20 -12.62
CA GLY A 101 -3.25 0.81 -13.26
C GLY A 101 -2.26 0.24 -14.26
N GLU A 102 -1.90 1.10 -15.21
CA GLU A 102 -0.85 0.88 -16.20
C GLU A 102 0.38 1.69 -15.83
N ILE A 103 1.55 1.05 -15.94
CA ILE A 103 2.84 1.66 -15.65
C ILE A 103 3.60 1.81 -16.96
N THR A 104 4.11 3.02 -17.18
CA THR A 104 4.78 3.40 -18.43
C THR A 104 6.24 3.82 -18.22
N ALA A 105 6.65 4.07 -16.98
CA ALA A 105 8.04 4.27 -16.62
C ALA A 105 8.32 3.83 -15.18
N TRP A 106 9.59 3.50 -14.93
CA TRP A 106 10.13 3.19 -13.61
C TRP A 106 11.33 4.10 -13.34
N THR A 107 11.56 4.42 -12.08
CA THR A 107 12.71 5.23 -11.67
C THR A 107 13.27 4.70 -10.37
N THR A 108 14.60 4.75 -10.26
CA THR A 108 15.32 4.40 -9.04
C THR A 108 15.57 5.66 -8.23
N PHE A 109 15.07 5.69 -7.00
CA PHE A 109 15.32 6.75 -6.02
C PHE A 109 15.99 6.13 -4.80
N ASP A 110 17.16 6.62 -4.41
CA ASP A 110 17.90 6.17 -3.22
C ASP A 110 18.01 4.62 -3.11
N GLY A 111 18.22 3.95 -4.25
CA GLY A 111 18.35 2.49 -4.34
C GLY A 111 17.03 1.70 -4.50
N LEU A 112 15.87 2.36 -4.45
CA LEU A 112 14.55 1.75 -4.66
C LEU A 112 14.03 2.03 -6.06
N THR A 113 13.78 0.97 -6.84
CA THR A 113 13.15 1.08 -8.16
C THR A 113 11.65 0.91 -8.01
N LEU A 114 10.88 1.89 -8.47
CA LEU A 114 9.42 1.90 -8.36
C LEU A 114 8.75 2.38 -9.65
N PRO A 115 7.46 2.07 -9.86
CA PRO A 115 6.65 2.66 -10.92
C PRO A 115 6.61 4.19 -10.79
N SER A 116 7.15 4.93 -11.75
CA SER A 116 7.30 6.38 -11.64
C SER A 116 6.38 7.17 -12.56
N VAL A 117 5.83 6.58 -13.61
CA VAL A 117 4.83 7.22 -14.48
C VAL A 117 3.75 6.21 -14.84
N GLY A 118 2.49 6.61 -14.74
CA GLY A 118 1.37 5.76 -15.10
C GLY A 118 0.02 6.41 -14.89
N ARG A 119 -1.01 5.58 -15.01
CA ARG A 119 -2.40 5.95 -14.74
C ARG A 119 -3.10 4.84 -13.96
N VAL A 120 -4.08 5.24 -13.16
CA VAL A 120 -4.83 4.36 -12.27
C VAL A 120 -6.31 4.70 -12.39
N GLY A 121 -7.18 3.70 -12.30
CA GLY A 121 -8.62 3.93 -12.40
C GLY A 121 -9.51 2.71 -12.26
N TRP A 122 -10.80 2.99 -12.41
CA TRP A 122 -11.90 2.03 -12.42
C TRP A 122 -12.01 1.27 -13.73
N PHE A 123 -12.70 0.14 -13.69
CA PHE A 123 -13.00 -0.70 -14.84
C PHE A 123 -11.76 -1.24 -15.56
N PHE A 124 -10.64 -1.37 -14.84
CA PHE A 124 -9.38 -1.87 -15.37
C PHE A 124 -9.56 -3.26 -15.99
N GLY A 125 -9.00 -3.48 -17.18
CA GLY A 125 -9.12 -4.74 -17.91
C GLY A 125 -10.48 -4.99 -18.58
N THR A 126 -11.39 -4.01 -18.57
CA THR A 126 -12.70 -4.08 -19.26
C THR A 126 -12.79 -3.06 -20.39
N ASP A 127 -13.83 -3.14 -21.21
CA ASP A 127 -14.10 -2.17 -22.28
C ASP A 127 -14.29 -0.73 -21.77
N ARG A 128 -14.70 -0.56 -20.50
CA ARG A 128 -14.88 0.74 -19.85
C ARG A 128 -13.59 1.35 -19.28
N TRP A 129 -12.43 0.69 -19.45
CA TRP A 129 -11.16 1.19 -18.90
C TRP A 129 -10.80 2.61 -19.38
N ALA A 130 -11.16 2.96 -20.62
CA ALA A 130 -10.84 4.25 -21.21
C ALA A 130 -11.54 5.44 -20.52
N GLU A 131 -12.73 5.23 -19.96
CA GLU A 131 -13.51 6.25 -19.24
C GLU A 131 -13.26 6.22 -17.72
N GLY A 132 -12.71 5.13 -17.19
CA GLY A 132 -12.51 4.92 -15.76
C GLY A 132 -11.28 5.59 -15.15
N GLU A 133 -10.56 6.46 -15.87
CA GLU A 133 -9.35 7.10 -15.35
C GLU A 133 -9.64 7.89 -14.06
N PHE A 134 -8.97 7.50 -12.97
CA PHE A 134 -9.12 8.13 -11.66
C PHE A 134 -8.02 9.17 -11.42
N PHE A 135 -6.76 8.82 -11.74
CA PHE A 135 -5.66 9.80 -11.81
C PHE A 135 -4.51 9.33 -12.71
N ARG A 136 -3.70 10.30 -13.13
CA ARG A 136 -2.37 10.09 -13.69
C ARG A 136 -1.33 10.57 -12.70
N TYR A 137 -0.18 9.91 -12.71
CA TYR A 137 0.90 10.26 -11.80
C TYR A 137 2.24 10.32 -12.52
N ARG A 138 3.10 11.18 -11.97
CA ARG A 138 4.54 11.13 -12.16
C ARG A 138 5.19 11.33 -10.79
N ILE A 139 5.94 10.33 -10.32
CA ILE A 139 6.73 10.43 -9.10
C ILE A 139 8.05 11.10 -9.48
N THR A 140 8.30 12.27 -8.92
CA THR A 140 9.50 13.09 -9.18
C THR A 140 10.59 12.92 -8.13
N GLY A 141 10.26 12.29 -6.99
CA GLY A 141 11.18 12.02 -5.90
C GLY A 141 10.57 11.05 -4.90
N LEU A 142 11.43 10.24 -4.31
CA LEU A 142 11.13 9.43 -3.14
C LEU A 142 12.33 9.49 -2.20
N HIS A 143 12.08 9.70 -0.92
CA HIS A 143 13.10 9.71 0.12
C HIS A 143 12.73 8.66 1.17
N PRO A 144 13.46 7.54 1.26
CA PRO A 144 13.22 6.54 2.28
C PRO A 144 13.49 7.13 3.66
N ILE A 145 12.49 7.08 4.54
CA ILE A 145 12.66 7.49 5.93
C ILE A 145 13.23 6.30 6.69
N THR A 146 14.55 6.26 6.86
CA THR A 146 15.18 5.41 7.86
C THR A 146 15.09 6.12 9.19
N THR A 147 14.06 5.83 9.98
CA THR A 147 14.17 6.03 11.42
C THR A 147 15.29 5.10 11.90
N PRO A 148 16.40 5.59 12.47
CA PRO A 148 17.34 4.71 13.13
C PRO A 148 16.54 3.91 14.16
N LEU A 149 16.66 2.59 14.13
CA LEU A 149 16.24 1.78 15.28
C LEU A 149 16.98 2.39 16.48
N ALA A 150 16.28 3.19 17.28
CA ALA A 150 16.82 3.62 18.56
C ALA A 150 17.24 2.34 19.25
N GLU A 151 18.53 2.23 19.59
CA GLU A 151 19.03 1.11 20.36
C GLU A 151 18.10 0.91 21.55
N VAL A 152 17.33 -0.18 21.53
CA VAL A 152 16.66 -0.67 22.73
C VAL A 152 17.79 -1.13 23.63
N ARG A 153 18.36 -0.18 24.39
CA ARG A 153 19.22 -0.48 25.52
C ARG A 153 18.38 -1.35 26.43
N HIS A 154 18.62 -2.66 26.35
CA HIS A 154 18.16 -3.60 27.36
C HIS A 154 18.89 -3.22 28.64
N GLY A 155 18.32 -2.27 29.38
CA GLY A 155 18.65 -2.03 30.76
C GLY A 155 18.26 -3.28 31.53
N VAL A 156 19.15 -4.26 31.57
CA VAL A 156 19.10 -5.32 32.57
C VAL A 156 19.42 -4.64 33.90
N THR A 157 18.38 -4.14 34.55
CA THR A 157 18.45 -3.77 35.96
C THR A 157 18.64 -5.07 36.73
N ARG A 158 19.89 -5.42 37.06
CA ARG A 158 20.15 -6.45 38.08
C ARG A 158 19.57 -5.92 39.39
N CYS A 159 18.51 -6.56 39.89
CA CYS A 159 18.11 -6.39 41.28
C CYS A 159 19.30 -6.70 42.19
N PRO A 160 19.66 -5.83 43.14
CA PRO A 160 20.66 -6.16 44.13
C PRO A 160 20.11 -7.29 45.01
N GLY A 161 20.75 -8.46 44.95
CA GLY A 161 20.46 -9.56 45.87
C GLY A 161 20.81 -9.15 47.30
N PRO A 162 20.13 -9.70 48.32
CA PRO A 162 20.39 -9.36 49.71
C PRO A 162 21.83 -9.73 50.12
N PRO A 163 22.44 -8.99 51.06
CA PRO A 163 23.80 -9.25 51.49
C PRO A 163 23.90 -10.64 52.11
N ARG A 164 24.79 -11.48 51.57
CA ARG A 164 25.19 -12.74 52.20
C ARG A 164 26.02 -12.41 53.44
N SER A 165 25.56 -12.85 54.60
CA SER A 165 26.33 -12.91 55.83
C SER A 165 27.54 -13.83 55.64
N CYS A 166 28.74 -13.35 55.99
CA CYS A 166 29.89 -14.21 56.26
C CYS A 166 29.64 -14.99 57.56
N PRO A 167 29.89 -16.30 57.62
CA PRO A 167 30.21 -16.96 58.88
C PRO A 167 31.66 -16.68 59.25
N GLU A 168 31.88 -16.21 60.48
CA GLU A 168 33.17 -16.25 61.15
C GLU A 168 33.54 -17.70 61.52
N THR A 169 34.85 -17.96 61.48
CA THR A 169 35.62 -19.16 61.86
C THR A 169 35.59 -20.38 60.95
#